data_AF-A0A367II76-F1
#
_entry.id   AF-A0A367II76-F1
#
_cell.length_a   1.000
_cell.length_b   1.000
_cell.length_c   1.000
_cell.angle_alpha   90.00
_cell.angle_beta   90.00
_cell.angle_gamma   90.00
#
_symmetry.space_group_name_H-M   'P 1'
#
loop_
_entity.id
_entity.type
_entity.pdbx_description
1 polymer ?
#
loop_
_entity_poly.entity_id
_entity_poly.type
_entity_poly.pdbx_seq_one_letter_code
_entity_poly.pdbx_strand_id
1 'polypeptide(L)'
;MSIEVPSSVDEFIQGEKEPASSGVVVVLGFVSMLSFLILYGILFPGRDMPVVSEVLPMFEGVFDSGIWFFLIGVIFGAFSIVATMLTEATSE
;
A
#
# COMPACT_ATOMS: atom_id res chain seq x y z
N MET A 1 0.37 -30.27 38.18
CA MET A 1 -0.74 -30.20 37.22
C MET A 1 -0.30 -29.22 36.15
N SER A 2 0.17 -29.73 35.01
CA SER A 2 0.67 -28.91 33.91
C SER A 2 -0.53 -28.37 33.16
N ILE A 3 -0.68 -27.06 33.09
CA ILE A 3 -1.72 -26.43 32.26
C ILE A 3 -1.27 -26.64 30.82
N GLU A 4 -1.95 -27.50 30.07
CA GLU A 4 -1.82 -27.58 28.62
C GLU A 4 -2.39 -26.27 28.05
N VAL A 5 -1.50 -25.32 27.79
CA VAL A 5 -1.85 -24.14 27.00
C VAL A 5 -2.06 -24.64 25.57
N PRO A 6 -3.25 -24.46 24.98
CA PRO A 6 -3.49 -24.89 23.61
C PRO A 6 -2.48 -24.18 22.70
N SER A 7 -1.82 -24.94 21.83
CA SER A 7 -0.76 -24.47 20.92
C SER A 7 -1.19 -23.31 20.02
N SER A 8 -2.50 -23.13 19.84
CA SER A 8 -3.08 -21.99 19.12
C SER A 8 -2.82 -20.66 19.83
N VAL A 9 -2.74 -20.61 21.15
CA VAL A 9 -2.53 -19.36 21.91
C VAL A 9 -1.08 -18.88 21.82
N ASP A 10 -0.12 -19.80 21.71
CA ASP A 10 1.31 -19.49 21.59
C ASP A 10 1.64 -18.85 20.22
N GLU A 11 0.90 -19.21 19.17
CA GLU A 11 1.08 -18.67 17.81
C GLU A 11 0.56 -17.22 17.67
N PHE A 12 -0.39 -16.78 18.51
CA PHE A 12 -0.88 -15.40 18.51
C PHE A 12 -0.01 -14.42 19.32
N ILE A 13 0.85 -14.92 20.21
CA ILE A 13 1.68 -14.11 21.12
C ILE A 13 3.13 -13.96 20.63
N GLN A 14 3.55 -14.75 19.64
CA GLN A 14 4.83 -14.57 18.97
C GLN A 14 4.68 -13.56 17.82
N GLY A 15 5.22 -12.35 18.00
CA GLY A 15 5.19 -11.27 17.01
C GLY A 15 5.95 -11.54 15.69
N GLU A 16 6.54 -12.72 15.54
CA GLU A 16 7.30 -13.15 14.35
C GLU A 16 6.43 -13.76 13.25
N LYS A 17 5.18 -14.15 13.55
CA LYS A 17 4.22 -14.66 12.57
C LYS A 17 3.11 -13.64 12.37
N GLU A 18 3.30 -12.70 11.44
CA GLU A 18 2.16 -11.95 10.93
C GLU A 18 1.14 -12.95 10.36
N PRO A 19 -0.14 -12.90 10.78
CA PRO A 19 -1.14 -13.80 10.25
C PRO A 19 -1.20 -13.61 8.73
N ALA A 20 -1.27 -14.72 7.99
CA ALA A 20 -1.31 -14.70 6.51
C ALA A 20 -2.43 -13.83 5.92
N SER A 21 -3.41 -13.43 6.74
CA SER A 21 -4.50 -12.52 6.41
C SER A 21 -4.22 -11.03 6.67
N SER A 22 -3.07 -10.63 7.23
CA SER A 22 -2.71 -9.23 7.52
C SER A 22 -2.81 -8.35 6.26
N GLY A 23 -2.29 -8.85 5.14
CA GLY A 23 -2.38 -8.15 3.85
C GLY A 23 -3.82 -7.97 3.34
N VAL A 24 -4.74 -8.86 3.71
CA VAL A 24 -6.14 -8.78 3.29
C VAL A 24 -6.82 -7.55 3.90
N VAL A 25 -6.53 -7.24 5.17
CA VAL A 25 -7.11 -6.06 5.84
C VAL A 25 -6.62 -4.77 5.20
N VAL A 26 -5.33 -4.70 4.86
CA VAL A 26 -4.74 -3.53 4.17
C VAL A 26 -5.35 -3.36 2.78
N VAL A 27 -5.46 -4.45 2.01
CA VAL A 27 -6.06 -4.42 0.68
C VAL A 27 -7.53 -4.00 0.75
N LEU A 28 -8.31 -4.55 1.68
CA LEU A 28 -9.71 -4.17 1.87
C LEU A 28 -9.84 -2.70 2.30
N GLY A 29 -8.99 -2.23 3.21
CA GLY A 29 -8.92 -0.82 3.59
C GLY A 29 -8.67 0.06 2.39
N PHE A 30 -7.68 -0.27 1.56
CA PHE A 30 -7.35 0.47 0.35
C PHE A 30 -8.48 0.48 -0.68
N VAL A 31 -9.08 -0.68 -0.98
CA VAL A 31 -10.20 -0.79 -1.93
C VAL A 31 -11.43 -0.02 -1.42
N SER A 32 -11.71 -0.08 -0.11
CA SER A 32 -12.82 0.66 0.50
C SER A 32 -12.59 2.18 0.43
N MET A 33 -11.36 2.64 0.68
CA MET A 33 -10.97 4.04 0.54
C MET A 33 -11.18 4.54 -0.89
N LEU A 34 -10.68 3.80 -1.90
CA LEU A 34 -10.86 4.18 -3.30
C LEU A 34 -12.33 4.22 -3.70
N SER A 35 -13.10 3.21 -3.28
CA SER A 35 -14.53 3.13 -3.56
C SER A 35 -15.30 4.30 -2.94
N PHE A 36 -14.95 4.70 -1.71
CA PHE A 36 -15.52 5.87 -1.05
C PHE A 36 -15.18 7.17 -1.79
N LEU A 37 -13.95 7.35 -2.24
CA LEU A 37 -13.54 8.53 -2.99
C LEU A 37 -14.29 8.65 -4.32
N ILE A 38 -14.46 7.54 -5.04
CA ILE A 38 -15.26 7.50 -6.28
C ILE A 38 -16.71 7.89 -5.99
N LEU A 39 -17.32 7.29 -4.97
CA LEU A 39 -18.69 7.59 -4.58
C LEU A 39 -18.86 9.06 -4.16
N TYR A 40 -17.90 9.61 -3.41
CA TYR A 40 -17.89 11.02 -3.01
C TYR A 40 -17.89 11.94 -4.23
N GLY A 41 -17.03 11.68 -5.22
CA GLY A 41 -16.95 12.48 -6.44
C GLY A 41 -18.25 12.50 -7.24
N ILE A 42 -19.02 11.41 -7.22
CA ILE A 42 -20.33 11.32 -7.86
C ILE A 42 -21.41 12.04 -7.04
N LEU A 43 -21.41 11.85 -5.71
CA LEU A 43 -22.44 12.38 -4.82
C LEU A 43 -22.30 13.89 -4.57
N PHE A 44 -21.08 14.42 -4.60
CA PHE A 44 -20.75 15.82 -4.33
C PHE A 44 -19.96 16.44 -5.49
N PRO A 45 -20.58 16.61 -6.67
CA PRO A 45 -19.89 17.18 -7.82
C PRO A 45 -19.49 18.65 -7.56
N GLY A 46 -18.29 19.02 -8.00
CA GLY A 46 -17.76 20.39 -7.85
C GLY A 46 -17.23 20.74 -6.46
N ARG A 47 -17.15 19.76 -5.55
CA ARG A 47 -16.49 19.90 -4.24
C ARG A 47 -15.08 19.28 -4.31
N ASP A 48 -14.15 19.86 -3.56
CA ASP A 48 -12.79 19.31 -3.46
C ASP A 48 -12.82 17.90 -2.86
N MET A 49 -12.01 17.00 -3.41
CA MET A 49 -11.96 15.61 -2.95
C MET A 49 -11.37 15.54 -1.54
N PRO A 50 -12.02 14.82 -0.60
CA PRO A 50 -11.52 14.69 0.77
C PRO A 50 -10.17 13.97 0.77
N VAL A 51 -9.26 14.40 1.65
CA VAL A 51 -7.88 13.89 1.81
C VAL A 51 -6.96 14.18 0.62
N VAL A 52 -7.43 14.03 -0.62
CA VAL A 52 -6.62 14.25 -1.82
C VAL A 52 -6.28 15.74 -2.01
N SER A 53 -7.22 16.64 -1.75
CA SER A 53 -7.04 18.08 -1.92
C SER A 53 -5.98 18.69 -0.99
N GLU A 54 -5.70 18.06 0.14
CA GLU A 54 -4.66 18.48 1.08
C GLU A 54 -3.28 17.97 0.68
N VAL A 55 -3.23 16.83 -0.01
CA VAL A 55 -1.98 16.15 -0.37
C VAL A 55 -1.46 16.60 -1.74
N LEU A 56 -2.35 16.80 -2.71
CA LEU A 56 -1.99 17.13 -4.09
C LEU A 56 -1.16 18.43 -4.21
N PRO A 57 -1.44 19.52 -3.45
CA PRO A 57 -0.66 20.76 -3.52
C PRO A 57 0.81 20.59 -3.14
N MET A 58 1.14 19.60 -2.30
CA MET A 58 2.54 19.31 -1.94
C MET A 58 3.37 18.83 -3.15
N PHE A 59 2.71 18.33 -4.19
CA PHE A 59 3.34 17.82 -5.41
C PHE A 59 3.20 18.78 -6.61
N GLU A 60 2.46 19.88 -6.49
CA GLU A 60 2.26 20.83 -7.60
C GLU A 60 3.58 21.31 -8.20
N GLY A 61 4.57 21.67 -7.38
CA GLY A 61 5.90 22.09 -7.88
C GLY A 61 6.68 20.99 -8.60
N VAL A 62 6.41 19.72 -8.29
CA VAL A 62 7.03 18.55 -8.94
C VAL A 62 6.35 18.25 -10.27
N PHE A 63 5.03 18.43 -10.34
CA PHE A 63 4.27 18.25 -11.57
C PHE A 63 4.47 19.39 -12.57
N ASP A 64 4.58 20.64 -12.09
CA ASP A 64 4.78 21.84 -12.92
C ASP A 64 6.21 21.90 -13.51
N SER A 65 7.22 21.46 -12.75
CA SER A 65 8.61 21.45 -13.22
C SER A 65 8.95 20.37 -14.25
N GLY A 66 8.03 19.44 -14.53
CA GLY A 66 8.26 18.32 -15.46
C GLY A 66 9.27 17.28 -14.97
N ILE A 67 9.83 17.43 -13.76
CA ILE A 67 10.78 16.47 -13.18
C ILE A 67 10.13 15.11 -12.89
N TRP A 68 8.81 15.09 -12.70
CA TRP A 68 8.05 13.87 -12.41
C TRP A 68 8.19 12.80 -13.50
N PHE A 69 8.42 13.16 -14.77
CA PHE A 69 8.74 12.20 -15.83
C PHE A 69 10.05 11.44 -15.57
N PHE A 70 11.08 12.15 -15.09
CA PHE A 70 12.34 11.53 -14.70
C PHE A 70 12.20 10.68 -13.43
N LEU A 71 11.40 11.12 -12.45
CA LEU A 71 11.12 10.36 -11.24
C LEU A 71 10.41 9.03 -11.56
N ILE A 72 9.43 9.04 -12.47
CA ILE A 72 8.80 7.81 -12.97
C ILE A 72 9.86 6.89 -13.60
N GLY A 73 10.74 7.42 -14.45
CA GLY A 73 11.81 6.63 -15.07
C GLY A 73 12.75 5.97 -14.05
N VAL A 74 13.13 6.71 -12.99
CA VAL A 74 13.95 6.18 -11.90
C VAL A 74 13.22 5.10 -11.11
N ILE A 75 11.92 5.29 -10.81
CA ILE A 75 11.11 4.28 -10.09
C ILE A 75 11.01 2.99 -10.91
N PHE A 76 10.70 3.08 -12.20
CA PHE A 76 10.63 1.91 -13.09
C PHE A 76 11.99 1.22 -13.24
N GLY A 77 13.07 1.99 -13.35
CA GLY A 77 14.44 1.45 -13.43
C GLY A 77 14.87 0.76 -12.14
N ALA A 78 14.53 1.31 -10.97
CA ALA A 78 14.79 0.66 -9.70
C ALA A 78 13.96 -0.63 -9.55
N PHE A 79 12.69 -0.58 -9.91
CA PHE A 79 11.79 -1.73 -9.83
C PHE A 79 12.23 -2.86 -10.77
N SER A 80 12.72 -2.55 -11.97
CA SER A 80 13.24 -3.58 -12.89
C SER A 80 14.47 -4.28 -12.32
N ILE A 81 15.40 -3.55 -11.71
CA ILE A 81 16.58 -4.14 -11.04
C ILE A 81 16.14 -5.07 -9.91
N VAL A 82 15.24 -4.60 -9.04
CA VAL A 82 14.72 -5.41 -7.92
C VAL A 82 13.97 -6.64 -8.44
N ALA A 83 13.15 -6.49 -9.48
CA ALA A 83 12.42 -7.60 -10.08
C ALA A 83 13.34 -8.66 -10.69
N THR A 84 14.40 -8.23 -11.38
CA THR A 84 15.42 -9.16 -11.91
C THR A 84 16.15 -9.88 -10.78
N MET A 85 16.57 -9.16 -9.73
CA MET A 85 17.23 -9.74 -8.55
C MET A 85 16.33 -10.76 -7.84
N LEU A 86 15.04 -10.47 -7.66
CA LEU A 86 14.08 -11.40 -7.06
C LEU A 86 13.81 -12.61 -7.95
N THR A 87 13.74 -12.41 -9.27
CA THR A 87 13.57 -13.49 -10.24
C THR A 87 14.77 -14.44 -10.20
N GLU A 88 15.98 -13.90 -10.14
CA GLU A 88 17.20 -14.69 -9.96
C GLU A 88 17.21 -15.42 -8.61
N ALA A 89 16.88 -14.72 -7.51
CA ALA A 89 16.86 -15.32 -6.17
C ALA A 89 15.78 -16.40 -5.96
N THR A 90 14.73 -16.40 -6.78
CA THR A 90 13.65 -17.42 -6.74
C THR A 90 13.84 -18.52 -7.79
N SER A 91 14.75 -18.31 -8.76
CA SER A 91 15.02 -19.28 -9.83
C SER A 91 16.01 -20.38 -9.40
N GLU A 92 16.39 -20.44 -8.13
CA GLU A 92 17.17 -21.53 -7.52
C GLU A 92 16.28 -22.41 -6.61
#